data_AF-A0A8T5SYW2-F1
#
_entry.id   AF-A0A8T5SYW2-F1
#
_cell.length_a   1.000
_cell.length_b   1.000
_cell.length_c   1.000
_cell.angle_alpha   90.00
_cell.angle_beta   90.00
_cell.angle_gamma   90.00
#
_symmetry.space_group_name_H-M   'P 1'
#
loop_
_entity.id
_entity.type
_entity.pdbx_description
1 polymer ?
#
loop_
_entity_poly.entity_id
_entity_poly.type
_entity_poly.pdbx_seq_one_letter_code
_entity_poly.pdbx_strand_id
1 'polypeptide(L)'
;MGIFQQEMDELEIRAQIDRVLRQSSKLFVTENGKRVRLNEAIRIREFSAVLGLIIAYSAGSFMSIDRFSMEGLHPTRQKRIINRLNCYTGQVSSALMLELLRLRDQTKLSKYELIKDVQEKYFNHKPIGTRDITESLNRMLRKTMDEYFYFENRFFRRNEFELRLVEIPRNTPYEMAKISLDNVIQF
;
A
#
# COMPACT_ATOMS: atom_id res chain seq x y z
N MET A 1 -32.36 -20.54 17.65
CA MET A 1 -31.16 -19.66 17.62
C MET A 1 -29.96 -20.56 17.39
N GLY A 2 -29.10 -20.43 16.39
CA GLY A 2 -29.00 -19.51 15.25
C GLY A 2 -27.83 -20.03 14.41
N ILE A 3 -28.06 -20.32 13.12
CA ILE A 3 -27.02 -20.75 12.17
C ILE A 3 -27.18 -20.02 10.81
N PHE A 4 -28.12 -19.07 10.70
CA PHE A 4 -28.46 -18.42 9.43
C PHE A 4 -27.97 -16.96 9.28
N GLN A 5 -27.04 -16.50 10.12
CA GLN A 5 -26.66 -15.08 10.17
C GLN A 5 -25.28 -14.75 9.59
N GLN A 6 -24.58 -15.72 8.97
CA GLN A 6 -23.23 -15.52 8.41
C GLN A 6 -23.16 -15.51 6.87
N GLU A 7 -24.16 -16.02 6.16
CA GLU A 7 -24.15 -16.05 4.68
C GLU A 7 -24.73 -14.78 4.04
N MET A 8 -25.40 -13.93 4.82
CA MET A 8 -26.00 -12.68 4.33
C MET A 8 -24.98 -11.57 4.03
N ASP A 9 -23.70 -11.74 4.37
CA ASP A 9 -22.74 -10.62 4.27
C ASP A 9 -21.95 -10.60 2.95
N GLU A 10 -21.57 -11.74 2.35
CA GLU A 10 -20.56 -11.69 1.28
C GLU A 10 -21.12 -11.16 -0.06
N LEU A 11 -22.32 -11.58 -0.44
CA LEU A 11 -22.96 -11.16 -1.70
C LEU A 11 -23.43 -9.70 -1.64
N GLU A 12 -23.93 -9.25 -0.49
CA GLU A 12 -24.30 -7.85 -0.26
C GLU A 12 -23.07 -6.94 -0.20
N ILE A 13 -22.01 -7.35 0.49
CA ILE A 13 -20.72 -6.64 0.51
C ILE A 13 -20.13 -6.55 -0.91
N ARG A 14 -20.15 -7.65 -1.68
CA ARG A 14 -19.72 -7.65 -3.10
C ARG A 14 -20.54 -6.67 -3.93
N ALA A 15 -21.86 -6.69 -3.82
CA ALA A 15 -22.74 -5.76 -4.54
C ALA A 15 -22.49 -4.29 -4.15
N GLN A 16 -22.18 -4.03 -2.88
CA GLN A 16 -21.92 -2.69 -2.37
C GLN A 16 -20.54 -2.16 -2.79
N ILE A 17 -19.51 -3.02 -2.80
CA ILE A 17 -18.19 -2.68 -3.34
C ILE A 17 -18.26 -2.40 -4.83
N ASP A 18 -18.95 -3.26 -5.59
CA ASP A 18 -19.17 -3.05 -7.03
C ASP A 18 -19.91 -1.74 -7.29
N ARG A 19 -20.91 -1.41 -6.47
CA ARG A 19 -21.63 -0.14 -6.55
C ARG A 19 -20.71 1.06 -6.30
N VAL A 20 -19.87 1.01 -5.26
CA VAL A 20 -18.93 2.10 -4.93
C VAL A 20 -17.84 2.26 -5.99
N LEU A 21 -17.29 1.16 -6.51
CA LEU A 21 -16.30 1.19 -7.60
C LEU A 21 -16.88 1.71 -8.91
N ARG A 22 -18.15 1.39 -9.22
CA ARG A 22 -18.88 1.94 -10.39
C ARG A 22 -19.24 3.42 -10.23
N GLN A 23 -19.29 3.94 -9.00
CA GLN A 23 -19.60 5.34 -8.68
C GLN A 23 -18.38 6.26 -8.65
N SER A 24 -17.15 5.73 -8.79
CA SER A 24 -15.96 6.55 -8.97
C SER A 24 -16.06 7.34 -10.29
N SER A 25 -16.29 8.65 -10.16
CA SER A 25 -16.50 9.60 -11.26
C SER A 25 -15.21 10.01 -11.97
N LYS A 26 -14.04 9.55 -11.49
CA LYS A 26 -12.75 9.89 -12.04
C LYS A 26 -12.38 8.93 -13.17
N LEU A 27 -12.31 9.47 -14.39
CA LEU A 27 -11.84 8.76 -15.58
C LEU A 27 -10.32 8.92 -15.72
N PHE A 28 -9.63 7.84 -16.10
CA PHE A 28 -8.20 7.77 -16.36
C PHE A 28 -7.96 7.60 -17.85
N VAL A 29 -6.88 8.18 -18.39
CA VAL A 29 -6.54 8.10 -19.82
C VAL A 29 -5.47 7.03 -20.00
N THR A 30 -5.73 6.03 -20.85
CA THR A 30 -4.77 4.98 -21.27
C THR A 30 -3.78 5.50 -22.31
N GLU A 31 -2.71 4.75 -22.59
CA GLU A 31 -1.71 5.12 -23.61
C GLU A 31 -2.31 5.29 -25.01
N ASN A 32 -3.37 4.54 -25.31
CA ASN A 32 -4.13 4.63 -26.56
C ASN A 32 -5.16 5.79 -26.57
N GLY A 33 -5.13 6.69 -25.57
CA GLY A 33 -6.03 7.85 -25.45
C GLY A 33 -7.44 7.51 -24.96
N LYS A 34 -7.74 6.25 -24.67
CA LYS A 34 -9.06 5.81 -24.20
C LYS A 34 -9.26 6.21 -22.74
N ARG A 35 -10.38 6.86 -22.44
CA ARG A 35 -10.81 7.20 -21.08
C ARG A 35 -11.53 6.02 -20.46
N VAL A 36 -11.02 5.52 -19.34
CA VAL A 36 -11.53 4.33 -18.66
C VAL A 36 -11.77 4.60 -17.19
N ARG A 37 -12.72 3.89 -16.59
CA ARG A 37 -12.94 3.97 -15.14
C ARG A 37 -11.81 3.26 -14.40
N LEU A 38 -11.62 3.57 -13.11
CA LEU A 38 -10.54 2.99 -12.31
C LEU A 38 -10.54 1.45 -12.35
N ASN A 39 -11.71 0.82 -12.23
CA ASN A 39 -11.90 -0.64 -12.34
C ASN A 39 -11.48 -1.22 -13.70
N GLU A 40 -11.61 -0.44 -14.77
CA GLU A 40 -11.20 -0.83 -16.12
C GLU A 40 -9.69 -0.62 -16.31
N ALA A 41 -9.10 0.46 -15.80
CA ALA A 41 -7.64 0.66 -15.84
C ALA A 41 -6.90 -0.52 -15.17
N ILE A 42 -7.43 -1.02 -14.06
CA ILE A 42 -6.87 -2.18 -13.34
C ILE A 42 -7.01 -3.46 -14.15
N ARG A 43 -8.14 -3.66 -14.84
CA ARG A 43 -8.36 -4.79 -15.73
C ARG A 43 -7.53 -4.72 -17.01
N ILE A 44 -7.11 -3.51 -17.43
CA ILE A 44 -6.44 -3.27 -18.71
C ILE A 44 -4.93 -3.58 -18.66
N ARG A 45 -4.35 -3.93 -17.51
CA ARG A 45 -2.96 -4.46 -17.41
C ARG A 45 -1.88 -3.60 -18.09
N GLU A 46 -2.01 -2.29 -18.04
CA GLU A 46 -0.92 -1.38 -18.45
C GLU A 46 -0.18 -0.96 -17.18
N PHE A 47 0.65 -1.85 -16.61
CA PHE A 47 1.74 -1.40 -15.75
C PHE A 47 2.83 -0.88 -16.70
N SER A 48 3.03 0.43 -16.80
CA SER A 48 4.12 1.00 -17.59
C SER A 48 5.49 0.72 -16.96
N ALA A 49 5.51 0.36 -15.67
CA ALA A 49 6.70 0.02 -14.91
C ALA A 49 6.82 -1.48 -14.63
N VAL A 50 8.06 -1.97 -14.52
CA VAL A 50 8.39 -3.37 -14.16
C VAL A 50 7.92 -3.71 -12.74
N LEU A 51 7.69 -2.73 -11.88
CA LEU A 51 7.31 -2.88 -10.48
C LEU A 51 6.01 -2.14 -10.15
N GLY A 52 5.22 -2.69 -9.23
CA GLY A 52 3.96 -2.09 -8.79
C GLY A 52 3.69 -2.28 -7.30
N LEU A 53 3.13 -1.27 -6.65
CA LEU A 53 2.65 -1.31 -5.27
C LEU A 53 1.15 -1.04 -5.23
N ILE A 54 0.39 -1.95 -4.62
CA ILE A 54 -0.99 -1.69 -4.20
C ILE A 54 -1.00 -1.58 -2.68
N ILE A 55 -1.31 -0.39 -2.18
CA ILE A 55 -1.43 -0.12 -0.76
C ILE A 55 -2.90 0.07 -0.43
N ALA A 56 -3.42 -0.80 0.43
CA ALA A 56 -4.74 -0.63 0.99
C ALA A 56 -4.66 -0.24 2.45
N TYR A 57 -5.47 0.72 2.89
CA TYR A 57 -5.40 1.21 4.25
C TYR A 57 -6.78 1.51 4.83
N SER A 58 -6.95 1.21 6.11
CA SER A 58 -8.06 1.66 6.93
C SER A 58 -7.48 2.44 8.10
N ALA A 59 -7.79 3.75 8.18
CA ALA A 59 -7.37 4.57 9.29
C ALA A 59 -7.81 3.94 10.64
N GLY A 60 -6.91 3.99 11.63
CA GLY A 60 -7.11 3.37 12.94
C GLY A 60 -6.99 1.84 12.99
N SER A 61 -6.86 1.16 11.85
CA SER A 61 -6.87 -0.31 11.79
C SER A 61 -5.61 -0.90 11.18
N PHE A 62 -5.37 -0.72 9.87
CA PHE A 62 -4.23 -1.35 9.19
C PHE A 62 -3.79 -0.59 7.94
N MET A 63 -2.58 -0.94 7.47
CA MET A 63 -2.06 -0.70 6.13
C MET A 63 -1.53 -2.03 5.58
N SER A 64 -2.05 -2.48 4.43
CA SER A 64 -1.58 -3.65 3.72
C SER A 64 -0.89 -3.25 2.42
N ILE A 65 0.22 -3.90 2.11
CA ILE A 65 1.04 -3.60 0.94
C ILE A 65 1.19 -4.88 0.13
N ASP A 66 0.68 -4.85 -1.09
CA ASP A 66 0.91 -5.86 -2.11
C ASP A 66 1.95 -5.35 -3.11
N ARG A 67 2.91 -6.21 -3.40
CA ARG A 67 4.08 -5.91 -4.24
C ARG A 67 4.00 -6.76 -5.48
N PHE A 68 4.23 -6.15 -6.64
CA PHE A 68 4.11 -6.76 -7.93
C PHE A 68 5.38 -6.53 -8.74
N SER A 69 5.80 -7.56 -9.44
CA SER A 69 6.83 -7.48 -10.48
C SER A 69 6.26 -8.00 -11.78
N MET A 70 6.67 -7.42 -12.90
CA MET A 70 6.36 -7.91 -14.23
C MET A 70 7.49 -8.85 -14.67
N GLU A 71 7.16 -10.11 -14.87
CA GLU A 71 8.04 -11.08 -15.50
C GLU A 71 7.49 -11.38 -16.91
N GLY A 72 8.05 -10.71 -17.93
CA GLY A 72 7.47 -10.67 -19.27
C GLY A 72 6.12 -9.92 -19.27
N LEU A 73 5.04 -10.59 -19.72
CA LEU A 73 3.68 -10.05 -19.72
C LEU A 73 2.84 -10.53 -18.52
N HIS A 74 3.46 -11.23 -17.57
CA HIS A 74 2.78 -11.81 -16.43
C HIS A 74 3.15 -11.08 -15.13
N PRO A 75 2.17 -10.46 -14.45
CA PRO A 75 2.41 -9.87 -13.13
C PRO A 75 2.51 -10.95 -12.06
N THR A 76 3.60 -10.95 -11.30
CA THR A 76 3.83 -11.82 -10.15
C THR A 76 3.61 -11.05 -8.87
N ARG A 77 2.71 -11.54 -8.00
CA ARG A 77 2.42 -10.95 -6.69
C ARG A 77 3.30 -11.58 -5.61
N GLN A 78 4.06 -10.76 -4.89
CA GLN A 78 4.83 -11.20 -3.73
C GLN A 78 3.96 -11.29 -2.46
N LYS A 79 4.49 -11.91 -1.40
CA LYS A 79 3.81 -12.02 -0.11
C LYS A 79 3.40 -10.65 0.43
N ARG A 80 2.10 -10.49 0.73
CA ARG A 80 1.50 -9.28 1.30
C ARG A 80 2.14 -8.92 2.65
N ILE A 81 2.42 -7.64 2.84
CA ILE A 81 2.84 -7.07 4.11
C ILE A 81 1.61 -6.49 4.79
N ILE A 82 1.45 -6.72 6.10
CA ILE A 82 0.32 -6.21 6.87
C ILE A 82 0.86 -5.48 8.10
N ASN A 83 0.71 -4.17 8.11
CA ASN A 83 1.03 -3.31 9.23
C ASN A 83 -0.25 -3.00 10.01
N ARG A 84 -0.44 -3.62 11.17
CA ARG A 84 -1.57 -3.29 12.05
C ARG A 84 -1.29 -1.99 12.79
N LEU A 85 -2.19 -1.03 12.71
CA LEU A 85 -2.02 0.30 13.33
C LEU A 85 -2.33 0.31 14.82
N ASN A 86 -2.86 -0.79 15.36
CA ASN A 86 -3.03 -1.00 16.79
C ASN A 86 -1.75 -1.45 17.52
N CYS A 87 -0.68 -1.77 16.79
CA CYS A 87 0.61 -2.14 17.38
C CYS A 87 1.71 -1.16 16.98
N TYR A 88 2.68 -0.98 17.88
CA TYR A 88 3.73 0.01 17.72
C TYR A 88 4.61 -0.24 16.50
N THR A 89 4.98 -1.50 16.25
CA THR A 89 5.79 -1.90 15.10
C THR A 89 5.09 -1.62 13.77
N GLY A 90 3.76 -1.81 13.69
CA GLY A 90 2.97 -1.50 12.51
C GLY A 90 2.83 0.00 12.28
N GLN A 91 2.71 0.80 13.35
CA GLN A 91 2.72 2.27 13.27
C GLN A 91 4.05 2.79 12.70
N VAL A 92 5.19 2.32 13.25
CA VAL A 92 6.53 2.72 12.78
C VAL A 92 6.76 2.34 11.32
N SER A 93 6.41 1.10 10.96
CA SER A 93 6.59 0.60 9.58
C SER A 93 5.72 1.38 8.59
N SER A 94 4.50 1.75 8.99
CA SER A 94 3.59 2.55 8.16
C SER A 94 4.09 3.99 8.00
N ALA A 95 4.59 4.61 9.08
CA ALA A 95 5.16 5.96 9.03
C ALA A 95 6.40 6.02 8.12
N LEU A 96 7.31 5.05 8.24
CA LEU A 96 8.47 4.91 7.35
C LEU A 96 8.03 4.75 5.89
N MET A 97 7.04 3.90 5.63
CA MET A 97 6.52 3.70 4.28
C MET A 97 5.95 4.99 3.68
N LEU A 98 5.20 5.77 4.47
CA LEU A 98 4.64 7.05 4.02
C LEU A 98 5.74 8.06 3.68
N GLU A 99 6.78 8.18 4.50
CA GLU A 99 7.89 9.09 4.19
C GLU A 99 8.71 8.63 2.97
N LEU A 100 8.89 7.32 2.78
CA LEU A 100 9.53 6.80 1.57
C LEU A 100 8.71 7.06 0.31
N LEU A 101 7.37 6.90 0.36
CA LEU A 101 6.49 7.21 -0.77
C LEU A 101 6.46 8.70 -1.13
N ARG A 102 6.76 9.57 -0.16
CA ARG A 102 6.87 11.03 -0.37
C ARG A 102 8.16 11.42 -1.10
N LEU A 103 9.16 10.54 -1.18
CA LEU A 103 10.33 10.78 -2.00
C LEU A 103 9.89 10.95 -3.45
N ARG A 104 10.17 12.13 -4.00
CA ARG A 104 10.07 12.38 -5.44
C ARG A 104 11.32 11.84 -6.12
N ASP A 105 11.23 11.65 -7.43
CA ASP A 105 12.39 11.27 -8.22
C ASP A 105 13.50 12.32 -8.07
N GLN A 106 14.73 11.83 -7.96
CA GLN A 106 15.95 12.63 -7.74
C GLN A 106 16.06 13.35 -6.38
N THR A 107 15.10 13.20 -5.47
CA THR A 107 15.25 13.73 -4.10
C THR A 107 16.23 12.87 -3.30
N LYS A 108 17.25 13.50 -2.72
CA LYS A 108 18.21 12.84 -1.82
C LYS A 108 17.76 13.06 -0.39
N LEU A 109 17.32 11.98 0.28
CA LEU A 109 17.02 11.99 1.71
C LEU A 109 18.04 11.12 2.44
N SER A 110 18.75 11.67 3.41
CA SER A 110 19.65 10.86 4.23
C SER A 110 18.86 9.96 5.19
N LYS A 111 19.49 8.87 5.62
CA LYS A 111 18.90 7.98 6.64
C LYS A 111 18.55 8.74 7.93
N TYR A 112 19.43 9.65 8.34
CA TYR A 112 19.26 10.43 9.55
C TYR A 112 18.04 11.36 9.44
N GLU A 113 17.90 12.07 8.33
CA GLU A 113 16.75 12.95 8.07
C GLU A 113 15.44 12.17 8.02
N LEU A 114 15.41 11.00 7.36
CA LEU A 114 14.22 10.14 7.36
C LEU A 114 13.80 9.73 8.78
N ILE A 115 14.76 9.30 9.60
CA ILE A 115 14.48 8.89 10.98
C ILE A 115 13.95 10.06 11.80
N LYS A 116 14.59 11.23 11.67
CA LYS A 116 14.20 12.46 12.35
C LYS A 116 12.77 12.87 11.94
N ASP A 117 12.48 12.87 10.65
CA ASP A 117 11.17 13.20 10.10
C ASP A 117 10.09 12.25 10.62
N VAL A 118 10.37 10.94 10.66
CA VAL A 118 9.42 9.96 11.22
C VAL A 118 9.16 10.23 12.70
N GLN A 119 10.21 10.47 13.47
CA GLN A 119 10.11 10.72 14.90
C GLN A 119 9.33 12.00 15.21
N GLU A 120 9.66 13.10 14.52
CA GLU A 120 9.04 14.42 14.76
C GLU A 120 7.62 14.52 14.21
N LYS A 121 7.33 13.95 13.03
CA LYS A 121 6.00 14.08 12.41
C LYS A 121 4.96 13.14 13.01
N TYR A 122 5.34 11.92 13.39
CA TYR A 122 4.39 10.86 13.77
C TYR A 122 4.47 10.43 15.23
N PHE A 123 5.57 10.72 15.92
CA PHE A 123 5.83 10.25 17.29
C PHE A 123 6.20 11.39 18.26
N ASN A 124 5.84 12.64 17.94
CA ASN A 124 6.07 13.80 18.80
C ASN A 124 5.47 13.65 20.21
N HIS A 125 4.28 13.07 20.33
CA HIS A 125 3.57 12.88 21.60
C HIS A 125 4.01 11.62 22.36
N LYS A 126 4.71 10.70 21.70
CA LYS A 126 5.26 9.48 22.30
C LYS A 126 6.59 9.14 21.61
N PRO A 127 7.69 9.81 22.02
CA PRO A 127 8.97 9.70 21.34
C PRO A 127 9.44 8.25 21.27
N ILE A 128 9.89 7.86 20.08
CA ILE A 128 10.50 6.56 19.82
C ILE A 128 12.02 6.71 19.78
N GLY A 129 12.74 5.66 20.18
CA GLY A 129 14.18 5.60 20.01
C GLY A 129 14.56 5.59 18.52
N THR A 130 15.57 6.38 18.15
CA THR A 130 16.14 6.36 16.79
C THR A 130 16.59 4.96 16.37
N ARG A 131 17.02 4.14 17.34
CA ARG A 131 17.37 2.73 17.15
C ARG A 131 16.19 1.89 16.64
N ASP A 132 15.00 2.05 17.22
CA ASP A 132 13.84 1.25 16.85
C ASP A 132 13.36 1.57 15.43
N ILE A 133 13.35 2.87 15.07
CA ILE A 133 13.07 3.31 13.69
C ILE A 133 14.12 2.73 12.75
N THR A 134 15.40 2.79 13.13
CA THR A 134 16.52 2.28 12.32
C THR A 134 16.40 0.79 12.06
N GLU A 135 16.08 0.00 13.08
CA GLU A 135 15.90 -1.45 12.95
C GLU A 135 14.68 -1.80 12.08
N SER A 136 13.56 -1.08 12.25
CA SER A 136 12.37 -1.24 11.42
C SER A 136 12.65 -0.92 9.95
N LEU A 137 13.32 0.19 9.68
CA LEU A 137 13.73 0.61 8.34
C LEU A 137 14.65 -0.43 7.68
N ASN A 138 15.69 -0.87 8.38
CA ASN A 138 16.61 -1.89 7.87
C ASN A 138 15.89 -3.20 7.55
N ARG A 139 14.91 -3.60 8.38
CA ARG A 139 14.12 -4.83 8.17
C ARG A 139 13.22 -4.70 6.94
N MET A 140 12.56 -3.55 6.78
CA MET A 140 11.67 -3.28 5.65
C MET A 140 12.43 -3.32 4.32
N LEU A 141 13.59 -2.67 4.24
CA LEU A 141 14.40 -2.66 3.03
C LEU A 141 14.93 -4.06 2.69
N ARG A 142 15.64 -4.72 3.62
CA ARG A 142 16.29 -6.01 3.34
C ARG A 142 15.34 -7.14 2.97
N LYS A 143 14.10 -7.12 3.45
CA LYS A 143 13.19 -8.26 3.33
C LYS A 143 12.07 -8.05 2.35
N THR A 144 11.73 -6.79 2.09
CA THR A 144 10.42 -6.51 1.50
C THR A 144 10.35 -5.35 0.53
N MET A 145 11.27 -4.39 0.54
CA MET A 145 11.10 -3.15 -0.22
C MET A 145 12.36 -2.69 -0.96
N ASP A 146 13.43 -3.48 -1.00
CA ASP A 146 14.70 -3.17 -1.67
C ASP A 146 14.56 -2.94 -3.18
N GLU A 147 13.64 -3.64 -3.84
CA GLU A 147 13.32 -3.41 -5.26
C GLU A 147 12.64 -2.04 -5.50
N TYR A 148 12.01 -1.45 -4.49
CA TYR A 148 11.23 -0.21 -4.61
C TYR A 148 11.98 1.00 -4.05
N PHE A 149 12.73 0.79 -2.96
CA PHE A 149 13.50 1.79 -2.26
C PHE A 149 14.84 1.18 -1.84
N TYR A 150 15.92 1.86 -2.14
CA TYR A 150 17.25 1.35 -1.81
C TYR A 150 18.18 2.47 -1.34
N PHE A 151 19.26 2.07 -0.68
CA PHE A 151 20.34 2.97 -0.32
C PHE A 151 21.37 3.02 -1.44
N GLU A 152 21.63 4.22 -1.92
CA GLU A 152 22.79 4.52 -2.75
C GLU A 152 23.71 5.44 -1.96
N ASN A 153 24.83 4.90 -1.49
CA ASN A 153 25.77 5.59 -0.60
C ASN A 153 25.11 6.09 0.70
N ARG A 154 24.96 7.42 0.85
CA ARG A 154 24.37 8.07 2.05
C ARG A 154 22.90 8.42 1.88
N PHE A 155 22.33 8.20 0.70
CA PHE A 155 21.02 8.71 0.34
C PHE A 155 20.06 7.59 -0.05
N PHE A 156 18.79 7.81 0.27
CA PHE A 156 17.70 7.02 -0.25
C PHE A 156 17.41 7.34 -1.70
N ARG A 157 17.22 6.28 -2.48
CA ARG A 157 16.68 6.33 -3.83
C ARG A 157 15.35 5.59 -3.85
N ARG A 158 14.44 6.11 -4.66
CA ARG A 158 13.18 5.48 -5.02
C ARG A 158 13.34 4.98 -6.47
N ASN A 159 13.02 3.71 -6.70
CA ASN A 159 12.93 3.16 -8.05
C ASN A 159 11.62 3.59 -8.72
N GLU A 160 11.59 3.50 -10.05
CA GLU A 160 10.38 3.70 -10.82
C GLU A 160 9.43 2.52 -10.60
N PHE A 161 8.24 2.80 -10.07
CA PHE A 161 7.17 1.83 -9.87
C PHE A 161 5.81 2.50 -9.89
N GLU A 162 4.79 1.74 -10.27
CA GLU A 162 3.42 2.22 -10.19
C GLU A 162 2.86 2.10 -8.77
N LEU A 163 2.16 3.13 -8.32
CA LEU A 163 1.54 3.16 -7.00
C LEU A 163 0.03 3.28 -7.13
N ARG A 164 -0.67 2.35 -6.48
CA ARG A 164 -2.12 2.42 -6.30
C ARG A 164 -2.49 2.44 -4.84
N LEU A 165 -3.32 3.41 -4.46
CA LEU A 165 -3.86 3.53 -3.11
C LEU A 165 -5.33 3.11 -3.10
N VAL A 166 -5.70 2.30 -2.12
CA VAL A 166 -7.07 1.83 -1.88
C VAL A 166 -7.46 2.21 -0.47
N GLU A 167 -8.37 3.17 -0.34
CA GLU A 167 -8.93 3.53 0.96
C GLU A 167 -10.05 2.57 1.33
N ILE A 168 -10.04 2.13 2.58
CA ILE A 168 -11.01 1.24 3.18
C ILE A 168 -11.72 2.03 4.28
N PRO A 169 -13.03 1.81 4.50
CA PRO A 169 -13.76 2.47 5.58
C PRO A 169 -13.00 2.42 6.91
N ARG A 170 -13.09 3.50 7.68
CA ARG A 170 -12.32 3.65 8.91
C ARG A 170 -12.62 2.52 9.89
N ASN A 171 -11.59 2.13 10.62
CA ASN A 171 -11.64 1.07 11.63
C ASN A 171 -12.10 -0.31 11.11
N THR A 172 -12.14 -0.54 9.79
CA THR A 172 -12.43 -1.88 9.25
C THR A 172 -11.27 -2.83 9.57
N PRO A 173 -11.50 -3.97 10.23
CA PRO A 173 -10.47 -4.97 10.46
C PRO A 173 -9.93 -5.54 9.15
N TYR A 174 -8.64 -5.87 9.12
CA TYR A 174 -8.02 -6.45 7.92
C TYR A 174 -8.73 -7.71 7.42
N GLU A 175 -9.17 -8.59 8.32
CA GLU A 175 -9.82 -9.85 7.92
C GLU A 175 -11.14 -9.61 7.15
N MET A 176 -11.89 -8.56 7.52
CA MET A 176 -13.10 -8.17 6.79
C MET A 176 -12.78 -7.54 5.44
N ALA A 177 -11.70 -6.76 5.36
CA ALA A 177 -11.27 -6.14 4.12
C ALA A 177 -10.62 -7.13 3.15
N LYS A 178 -10.03 -8.22 3.64
CA LYS A 178 -9.16 -9.12 2.87
C LYS A 178 -9.82 -9.64 1.59
N ILE A 179 -11.05 -10.13 1.69
CA ILE A 179 -11.80 -10.68 0.54
C ILE A 179 -12.01 -9.60 -0.53
N SER A 180 -12.44 -8.42 -0.10
CA SER A 180 -12.62 -7.24 -0.95
C SER A 180 -11.32 -6.81 -1.62
N LEU A 181 -10.21 -6.84 -0.88
CA LEU A 181 -8.89 -6.48 -1.40
C LEU A 181 -8.36 -7.51 -2.39
N ASP A 182 -8.57 -8.79 -2.14
CA ASP A 182 -8.13 -9.83 -3.05
C ASP A 182 -8.91 -9.76 -4.37
N ASN A 183 -10.20 -9.39 -4.35
CA ASN A 183 -10.99 -9.12 -5.55
C ASN A 183 -10.52 -7.88 -6.34
N VAL A 184 -10.03 -6.86 -5.65
CA VAL A 184 -9.42 -5.67 -6.28
C VAL A 184 -8.12 -5.99 -7.02
N ILE A 185 -7.52 -7.15 -6.72
CA ILE A 185 -6.19 -7.60 -7.17
C ILE A 185 -6.29 -8.81 -8.11
N GLN A 186 -7.48 -9.33 -8.41
CA GLN A 186 -7.64 -10.47 -9.34
C GLN A 186 -7.20 -10.09 -10.77
N PHE A 187 -6.33 -10.93 -11.34
CA PHE A 187 -5.72 -10.81 -12.67
C PHE A 187 -6.56 -11.42 -13.79
#